data_AF-A0A7Y1YI30-F1
#
_entry.id   AF-A0A7Y1YI30-F1
#
_cell.length_a   1.000
_cell.length_b   1.000
_cell.length_c   1.000
_cell.angle_alpha   90.00
_cell.angle_beta   90.00
_cell.angle_gamma   90.00
#
_symmetry.space_group_name_H-M   'P 1'
#
loop_
_entity.id
_entity.type
_entity.pdbx_description
1 polymer ?
#
loop_
_entity_poly.entity_id
_entity_poly.type
_entity_poly.pdbx_seq_one_letter_code
_entity_poly.pdbx_strand_id
1 'polypeptide(L)'
;NKHIIVFHEKFALGFACIILFFVGAPLGALIKKGGLGLPMVIAIVLFLVYHFIGIFAKNSAEDSSLNPMLSSWLSTIIMLPVSIYLTSRATKDRGLFDVDLLLQPIVNLFKPKEEIVVFEDSQRSITQEELDKFGAYENSRLIDIIQNYRKYDYNETYRDNAFRILNERGISEQELKIAGHISNDRFENAKRNYLDFTLNSRISLFFYIPFLIGILAYFVLNNNNLPLMAIVALVIAIPSTIMFLVFLSKAYMSQTNFYKIAEKKYSFNIIIFIVVGIPLYFLLHVFNKKKMKEELKVIQ
;
A
#
# COMPACT_ATOMS: atom_id res chain seq x y z
N ASN A 1 -41.65 -32.81 2.35
CA ASN A 1 -40.59 -31.78 2.51
C ASN A 1 -39.46 -31.94 1.51
N LYS A 2 -38.67 -33.02 1.51
CA LYS A 2 -37.49 -33.19 0.63
C LYS A 2 -37.77 -33.03 -0.88
N HIS A 3 -38.88 -33.57 -1.40
CA HIS A 3 -39.23 -33.42 -2.82
C HIS A 3 -39.52 -31.97 -3.24
N ILE A 4 -40.14 -31.18 -2.35
CA ILE A 4 -40.47 -29.76 -2.60
C ILE A 4 -39.18 -28.92 -2.58
N ILE A 5 -38.25 -29.23 -1.66
CA ILE A 5 -36.92 -28.59 -1.58
C ILE A 5 -36.16 -28.80 -2.90
N VAL A 6 -35.99 -30.06 -3.33
CA VAL A 6 -35.23 -30.40 -4.53
C VAL A 6 -35.83 -29.77 -5.79
N PHE A 7 -37.16 -29.66 -5.86
CA PHE A 7 -37.83 -28.99 -6.97
C PHE A 7 -37.48 -27.49 -7.00
N HIS A 8 -37.68 -26.77 -5.90
CA HIS A 8 -37.37 -25.34 -5.84
C HIS A 8 -35.87 -25.03 -5.94
N GLU A 9 -35.00 -25.91 -5.44
CA GLU A 9 -33.54 -25.79 -5.54
C GLU A 9 -33.07 -25.75 -7.00
N LYS A 10 -33.70 -26.53 -7.89
CA LYS A 10 -33.40 -26.49 -9.34
C LYS A 10 -33.77 -25.15 -9.99
N PHE A 11 -34.92 -24.57 -9.61
CA PHE A 11 -35.32 -23.25 -10.12
C PHE A 11 -34.46 -22.13 -9.54
N ALA A 12 -34.18 -22.18 -8.23
CA ALA A 12 -33.32 -21.22 -7.56
C ALA A 12 -31.89 -21.25 -8.15
N LEU A 13 -31.36 -22.43 -8.49
CA LEU A 13 -30.07 -22.56 -9.17
C LEU A 13 -30.05 -21.86 -10.53
N GLY A 14 -31.12 -21.98 -11.32
CA GLY A 14 -31.24 -21.27 -12.60
C GLY A 14 -31.21 -19.75 -12.43
N PHE A 15 -31.93 -19.22 -11.42
CA PHE A 15 -31.89 -17.80 -11.07
C PHE A 15 -30.52 -17.38 -10.52
N ALA A 16 -29.87 -18.24 -9.73
CA ALA A 16 -28.54 -17.97 -9.17
C ALA A 16 -27.49 -17.78 -10.28
N CYS A 17 -27.58 -18.53 -11.39
CA CYS A 17 -26.69 -18.31 -12.54
C CYS A 17 -26.80 -16.89 -13.12
N ILE A 18 -28.02 -16.35 -13.22
CA ILE A 18 -28.26 -14.99 -13.70
C ILE A 18 -27.68 -13.97 -12.72
N ILE A 19 -27.92 -14.15 -11.42
CA ILE A 19 -27.40 -13.27 -10.37
C ILE A 19 -25.87 -13.29 -10.33
N LEU A 20 -25.26 -14.48 -10.41
CA LEU A 20 -23.80 -14.63 -10.43
C LEU A 20 -23.17 -14.02 -11.68
N PHE A 21 -23.87 -14.00 -12.82
CA PHE A 21 -23.44 -13.25 -14.00
C PHE A 21 -23.38 -11.74 -13.71
N PHE A 22 -24.40 -11.17 -13.06
CA PHE A 22 -24.39 -9.77 -12.63
C PHE A 22 -23.35 -9.47 -11.54
N VAL A 23 -22.93 -10.45 -10.76
CA VAL A 23 -21.77 -10.30 -9.86
C VAL A 23 -20.46 -10.36 -10.64
N GLY A 24 -20.36 -11.24 -11.64
CA GLY A 24 -19.16 -11.44 -12.45
C GLY A 24 -18.84 -10.29 -13.39
N ALA A 25 -19.85 -9.69 -14.03
CA ALA A 25 -19.69 -8.55 -14.94
C ALA A 25 -18.96 -7.33 -14.31
N PRO A 26 -19.36 -6.81 -13.13
CA PRO A 26 -18.66 -5.70 -12.47
C PRO A 26 -17.26 -6.08 -11.97
N LEU A 27 -17.06 -7.33 -11.53
CA LEU A 27 -15.74 -7.81 -11.12
C LEU A 27 -14.79 -7.94 -12.32
N GLY A 28 -15.29 -8.39 -13.48
CA GLY A 28 -14.54 -8.44 -14.73
C GLY A 28 -14.15 -7.05 -15.25
N ALA A 29 -15.05 -6.07 -15.13
CA ALA A 29 -14.74 -4.67 -15.46
C ALA A 29 -13.63 -4.09 -14.58
N LEU A 30 -13.48 -4.58 -13.35
CA LEU A 30 -12.45 -4.14 -12.39
C LEU A 30 -11.03 -4.56 -12.82
N ILE A 31 -10.86 -5.62 -13.62
CA ILE A 31 -9.57 -6.06 -14.18
C ILE A 31 -8.90 -4.98 -15.04
N LYS A 32 -9.67 -4.05 -15.63
CA LYS A 32 -9.11 -2.91 -16.38
C LYS A 32 -8.51 -1.80 -15.50
N LYS A 33 -8.86 -1.74 -14.21
CA LYS A 33 -8.44 -0.67 -13.28
C LYS A 33 -7.60 -1.18 -12.09
N GLY A 34 -7.59 -2.48 -11.82
CA GLY A 34 -6.77 -3.14 -10.79
C GLY A 34 -6.26 -4.50 -11.27
N GLY A 35 -5.10 -4.94 -10.77
CA GLY A 35 -4.47 -6.20 -11.20
C GLY A 35 -5.35 -7.45 -11.07
N LEU A 36 -5.05 -8.50 -11.83
CA LEU A 36 -5.87 -9.72 -12.02
C LEU A 36 -6.32 -10.43 -10.72
N GLY A 37 -5.58 -10.28 -9.61
CA GLY A 37 -5.82 -11.05 -8.38
C GLY A 37 -6.98 -10.56 -7.51
N LEU A 38 -7.21 -9.24 -7.40
CA LEU A 38 -8.22 -8.70 -6.49
C LEU A 38 -9.66 -9.10 -6.89
N PRO A 39 -10.06 -9.01 -8.18
CA PRO A 39 -11.39 -9.48 -8.60
C PRO A 39 -11.59 -10.97 -8.38
N MET A 40 -10.54 -11.78 -8.55
CA MET A 40 -10.59 -13.23 -8.38
C MET A 40 -10.88 -13.61 -6.92
N VAL A 41 -10.18 -13.00 -5.97
CA VAL A 41 -10.40 -13.27 -4.53
C VAL A 41 -11.81 -12.86 -4.12
N ILE A 42 -12.28 -11.69 -4.56
CA ILE A 42 -13.63 -11.21 -4.24
C ILE A 42 -14.71 -12.15 -4.80
N ALA A 43 -14.54 -12.65 -6.03
CA ALA A 43 -15.45 -13.61 -6.64
C ALA A 43 -15.55 -14.92 -5.82
N ILE A 44 -14.40 -15.45 -5.37
CA ILE A 44 -14.34 -16.66 -4.55
C ILE A 44 -15.05 -16.45 -3.21
N VAL A 45 -14.78 -15.33 -2.53
CA VAL A 45 -15.41 -15.03 -1.24
C VAL A 45 -16.92 -14.91 -1.38
N LEU A 46 -17.42 -14.21 -2.39
CA LEU A 46 -18.87 -14.10 -2.64
C LEU A 46 -19.50 -15.46 -2.96
N PHE A 47 -18.83 -16.29 -3.77
CA PHE A 47 -19.29 -17.65 -4.05
C PHE A 47 -19.39 -18.50 -2.78
N LEU A 48 -18.38 -18.44 -1.90
CA LEU A 48 -18.39 -19.16 -0.63
C LEU A 48 -19.52 -18.68 0.28
N VAL A 49 -19.72 -17.37 0.42
CA VAL A 49 -20.82 -16.79 1.22
C VAL A 49 -22.18 -17.28 0.69
N TYR A 50 -22.39 -17.24 -0.62
CA TYR A 50 -23.60 -17.80 -1.24
C TYR A 50 -23.80 -19.28 -0.88
N HIS A 51 -22.74 -20.08 -0.99
CA HIS A 51 -22.80 -21.51 -0.72
C HIS A 51 -23.08 -21.82 0.75
N PHE A 52 -22.40 -21.15 1.68
CA PHE A 52 -22.61 -21.33 3.12
C PHE A 52 -24.01 -20.93 3.56
N ILE A 53 -24.55 -19.81 3.05
CA ILE A 53 -25.93 -19.41 3.31
C ILE A 53 -26.91 -20.46 2.78
N GLY A 54 -26.65 -21.02 1.60
CA GLY A 54 -27.47 -22.09 1.03
C GLY A 54 -27.47 -23.37 1.87
N ILE A 55 -26.29 -23.81 2.33
CA ILE A 55 -26.16 -24.97 3.24
C ILE A 55 -26.90 -24.70 4.55
N PHE A 56 -26.70 -23.54 5.15
CA PHE A 56 -27.35 -23.17 6.40
C PHE A 56 -28.88 -23.16 6.26
N ALA A 57 -29.40 -22.54 5.20
CA ALA A 57 -30.83 -22.49 4.92
C ALA A 57 -31.41 -23.91 4.74
N LYS A 58 -30.70 -24.79 4.03
CA LYS A 58 -31.10 -26.18 3.78
C LYS A 58 -31.18 -26.99 5.07
N ASN A 59 -30.12 -26.92 5.88
CA ASN A 59 -30.08 -27.59 7.18
C ASN A 59 -31.24 -27.12 8.09
N SER A 60 -31.51 -25.81 8.13
CA SER A 60 -32.64 -25.26 8.89
C SER A 60 -34.03 -25.69 8.37
N ALA A 61 -34.18 -26.05 7.09
CA ALA A 61 -35.43 -26.60 6.57
C ALA A 61 -35.58 -28.10 6.83
N GLU A 62 -34.47 -28.83 6.97
CA GLU A 62 -34.49 -30.24 7.37
C GLU A 62 -34.89 -30.40 8.84
N ASP A 63 -34.50 -29.45 9.71
CA ASP A 63 -34.89 -29.39 11.12
C ASP A 63 -36.32 -28.81 11.34
N SER A 64 -37.11 -28.61 10.28
CA SER A 64 -38.47 -28.01 10.31
C SER A 64 -38.52 -26.55 10.81
N SER A 65 -37.38 -25.89 11.02
CA SER A 65 -37.30 -24.51 11.51
C SER A 65 -37.65 -23.49 10.41
N LEU A 66 -37.35 -23.79 9.15
CA LEU A 66 -37.66 -22.94 8.00
C LEU A 66 -38.55 -23.65 6.97
N ASN A 67 -39.40 -22.88 6.30
CA ASN A 67 -40.22 -23.40 5.21
C ASN A 67 -39.31 -23.91 4.06
N PRO A 68 -39.50 -25.16 3.59
CA PRO A 68 -38.79 -25.75 2.46
C PRO A 68 -38.66 -24.87 1.21
N MET A 69 -39.72 -24.13 0.88
CA MET A 69 -39.74 -23.22 -0.26
C MET A 69 -38.83 -22.02 0.00
N LEU A 70 -38.95 -21.36 1.16
CA LEU A 70 -38.15 -20.17 1.47
C LEU A 70 -36.66 -20.51 1.59
N SER A 71 -36.35 -21.65 2.21
CA SER A 71 -34.98 -22.14 2.37
C SER A 71 -34.24 -22.30 1.04
N SER A 72 -34.93 -22.86 0.03
CA SER A 72 -34.34 -23.07 -1.30
C SER A 72 -34.02 -21.76 -2.04
N TRP A 73 -34.73 -20.66 -1.70
CA TRP A 73 -34.55 -19.35 -2.34
C TRP A 73 -33.74 -18.36 -1.51
N LEU A 74 -33.45 -18.67 -0.25
CA LEU A 74 -32.88 -17.70 0.70
C LEU A 74 -31.52 -17.15 0.25
N SER A 75 -30.61 -18.02 -0.20
CA SER A 75 -29.31 -17.61 -0.71
C SER A 75 -29.42 -16.73 -1.96
N THR A 76 -30.38 -17.03 -2.83
CA THR A 76 -30.65 -16.30 -4.08
C THR A 76 -31.24 -14.93 -3.79
N ILE A 77 -32.21 -14.84 -2.87
CA ILE A 77 -32.84 -13.57 -2.43
C ILE A 77 -31.81 -12.67 -1.76
N ILE A 78 -30.89 -13.21 -0.95
CA ILE A 78 -29.84 -12.43 -0.30
C ILE A 78 -28.79 -11.97 -1.32
N MET A 79 -28.43 -12.80 -2.30
CA MET A 79 -27.46 -12.43 -3.32
C MET A 79 -27.99 -11.43 -4.34
N LEU A 80 -29.30 -11.36 -4.56
CA LEU A 80 -29.92 -10.42 -5.48
C LEU A 80 -29.60 -8.94 -5.17
N PRO A 81 -29.88 -8.38 -3.97
CA PRO A 81 -29.56 -6.98 -3.65
C PRO A 81 -28.05 -6.73 -3.68
N VAL A 82 -27.23 -7.71 -3.28
CA VAL A 82 -25.76 -7.63 -3.34
C VAL A 82 -25.29 -7.49 -4.78
N SER A 83 -25.83 -8.29 -5.71
CA SER A 83 -25.50 -8.22 -7.14
C SER A 83 -25.89 -6.88 -7.77
N ILE A 84 -27.07 -6.35 -7.43
CA ILE A 84 -27.55 -5.05 -7.91
C ILE A 84 -26.67 -3.92 -7.37
N TYR A 85 -26.33 -3.97 -6.08
CA TYR A 85 -25.46 -3.00 -5.45
C TYR A 85 -24.05 -3.00 -6.08
N LEU A 86 -23.44 -4.17 -6.25
CA LEU A 86 -22.14 -4.34 -6.90
C LEU A 86 -22.15 -3.82 -8.33
N THR A 87 -23.17 -4.19 -9.12
CA THR A 87 -23.33 -3.73 -10.50
C THR A 87 -23.47 -2.21 -10.56
N SER A 88 -24.36 -1.64 -9.75
CA SER A 88 -24.59 -0.18 -9.70
C SER A 88 -23.34 0.60 -9.32
N ARG A 89 -22.56 0.10 -8.36
CA ARG A 89 -21.32 0.74 -7.92
C ARG A 89 -20.22 0.68 -8.99
N ALA A 90 -20.06 -0.47 -9.65
CA ALA A 90 -19.11 -0.63 -10.74
C ALA A 90 -19.48 0.22 -11.97
N THR A 91 -20.76 0.31 -12.34
CA THR A 91 -21.22 1.15 -13.46
C THR A 91 -21.01 2.64 -13.19
N LYS A 92 -21.04 3.07 -11.93
CA LYS A 92 -20.77 4.47 -11.53
C LYS A 92 -19.27 4.79 -11.42
N ASP A 93 -18.39 3.90 -11.89
CA ASP A 93 -16.93 4.04 -11.87
C ASP A 93 -16.31 4.27 -10.47
N ARG A 94 -17.11 4.10 -9.41
CA ARG A 94 -16.65 4.14 -8.03
C ARG A 94 -16.01 2.80 -7.76
N GLY A 95 -14.72 2.78 -7.44
CA GLY A 95 -14.03 1.57 -6.99
C GLY A 95 -14.89 0.83 -5.95
N LEU A 96 -15.12 -0.48 -6.18
CA LEU A 96 -15.94 -1.31 -5.30
C LEU A 96 -15.41 -1.33 -3.88
N PHE A 97 -14.09 -1.24 -3.74
CA PHE A 97 -13.39 -1.07 -2.48
C PHE A 97 -12.19 -0.17 -2.73
N ASP A 98 -12.08 0.89 -1.95
CA ASP A 98 -10.87 1.69 -1.91
C ASP A 98 -9.90 0.99 -0.96
N VAL A 99 -9.04 0.15 -1.54
CA VAL A 99 -8.03 -0.60 -0.78
C VAL A 99 -7.07 0.34 -0.06
N ASP A 100 -6.90 1.58 -0.53
CA ASP A 100 -6.10 2.57 0.16
C ASP A 100 -6.80 3.06 1.43
N LEU A 101 -8.13 3.26 1.42
CA LEU A 101 -8.90 3.55 2.64
C LEU A 101 -8.81 2.42 3.68
N LEU A 102 -8.82 1.15 3.25
CA LEU A 102 -8.66 0.01 4.17
C LEU A 102 -7.26 -0.07 4.79
N LEU A 103 -6.23 0.35 4.05
CA LEU A 103 -4.84 0.32 4.50
C LEU A 103 -4.43 1.58 5.26
N GLN A 104 -5.16 2.69 5.13
CA GLN A 104 -4.87 3.97 5.77
C GLN A 104 -4.68 3.89 7.30
N PRO A 105 -5.52 3.17 8.08
CA PRO A 105 -5.31 3.07 9.53
C PRO A 105 -3.95 2.46 9.89
N ILE A 106 -3.55 1.44 9.14
CA ILE A 106 -2.26 0.74 9.32
C ILE A 106 -1.12 1.66 8.90
N VAL A 107 -1.25 2.31 7.74
CA VAL A 107 -0.27 3.31 7.29
C VAL A 107 -0.08 4.42 8.32
N ASN A 108 -1.16 4.95 8.88
CA ASN A 108 -1.11 6.04 9.87
C ASN A 108 -0.47 5.61 11.19
N LEU A 109 -0.61 4.34 11.60
CA LEU A 109 0.06 3.80 12.79
C LEU A 109 1.58 3.75 12.63
N PHE A 110 2.07 3.57 11.40
CA PHE A 110 3.49 3.47 11.09
C PHE A 110 4.09 4.73 10.47
N LYS A 111 3.27 5.78 10.24
CA LYS A 111 3.76 7.10 9.82
C LYS A 111 4.67 7.62 10.93
N PRO A 112 5.97 7.86 10.65
CA PRO A 112 6.79 8.58 11.60
C PRO A 112 6.16 9.94 11.86
N LYS A 113 6.12 10.36 13.13
CA LYS A 113 5.71 11.71 13.54
C LYS A 113 6.73 12.69 12.97
N GLU A 114 6.49 13.15 11.76
CA GLU A 114 7.38 13.99 10.93
C GLU A 114 8.87 13.65 11.13
N GLU A 115 9.37 12.62 10.42
CA GLU A 115 10.80 12.60 10.09
C GLU A 115 11.02 13.81 9.15
N ILE A 116 11.28 14.98 9.72
CA ILE A 116 12.08 16.00 9.03
C ILE A 116 13.33 15.22 8.65
N VAL A 117 13.51 14.99 7.35
CA VAL A 117 14.77 14.47 6.83
C VAL A 117 15.78 15.59 7.03
N VAL A 118 16.26 15.73 8.26
CA VAL A 118 17.45 16.50 8.60
C VAL A 118 18.58 15.62 8.08
N PHE A 119 19.07 15.95 6.90
CA PHE A 119 20.40 15.51 6.53
C PHE A 119 21.32 16.02 7.63
N GLU A 120 22.12 15.13 8.24
CA GLU A 120 23.10 15.53 9.25
C GLU A 120 23.82 16.78 8.78
N ASP A 121 23.55 17.89 9.48
CA ASP A 121 24.29 19.12 9.39
C ASP A 121 25.76 18.76 9.55
N SER A 122 26.53 18.89 8.47
CA SER A 122 27.94 19.21 8.62
C SER A 122 27.97 20.57 9.34
N GLN A 123 27.94 20.55 10.67
CA GLN A 123 28.06 21.72 11.52
C GLN A 123 29.43 22.37 11.26
N ARG A 124 29.49 23.20 10.22
CA ARG A 124 30.47 24.27 10.13
C ARG A 124 29.82 25.45 10.82
N SER A 125 30.27 25.71 12.05
CA SER A 125 29.88 26.88 12.82
C SER A 125 30.13 28.14 12.00
N ILE A 126 29.08 28.96 11.86
CA ILE A 126 29.05 30.23 11.14
C ILE A 126 30.14 31.15 11.70
N THR A 127 30.92 31.79 10.82
CA THR A 127 31.77 32.91 11.23
C THR A 127 30.93 34.18 11.20
N GLN A 128 31.00 35.04 12.22
CA GLN A 128 30.18 36.26 12.32
C GLN A 128 30.29 37.16 11.06
N GLU A 129 31.47 37.15 10.41
CA GLU A 129 31.72 37.83 9.13
C GLU A 129 30.86 37.33 7.95
N GLU A 130 30.48 36.05 7.94
CA GLU A 130 29.63 35.48 6.88
C GLU A 130 28.20 35.96 7.06
N LEU A 131 27.72 36.03 8.31
CA LEU A 131 26.38 36.52 8.65
C LEU A 131 26.17 37.97 8.20
N ASP A 132 27.17 38.82 8.42
CA ASP A 132 27.15 40.22 8.02
C ASP A 132 27.14 40.39 6.48
N LYS A 133 27.83 39.49 5.75
CA LYS A 133 27.84 39.49 4.26
C LYS A 133 26.47 39.13 3.68
N PHE A 134 25.76 38.17 4.26
CA PHE A 134 24.42 37.81 3.80
C PHE A 134 23.35 38.82 4.23
N GLY A 135 23.50 39.45 5.39
CA GLY A 135 22.64 40.55 5.84
C GLY A 135 22.63 41.72 4.86
N ALA A 136 23.75 41.97 4.18
CA ALA A 136 23.90 43.01 3.15
C ALA A 136 23.34 42.63 1.77
N TYR A 137 22.94 41.37 1.54
CA TYR A 137 22.37 40.96 0.25
C TYR A 137 20.89 41.31 0.15
N GLU A 138 20.48 41.77 -1.03
CA GLU A 138 19.07 41.92 -1.40
C GLU A 138 18.37 40.55 -1.50
N ASN A 139 17.05 40.54 -1.31
CA ASN A 139 16.25 39.32 -1.38
C ASN A 139 16.40 38.60 -2.73
N SER A 140 16.51 39.35 -3.84
CA SER A 140 16.74 38.84 -5.19
C SER A 140 18.03 38.00 -5.30
N ARG A 141 19.11 38.49 -4.68
CA ARG A 141 20.42 37.82 -4.66
C ARG A 141 20.42 36.59 -3.76
N LEU A 142 19.71 36.64 -2.62
CA LEU A 142 19.52 35.47 -1.76
C LEU A 142 18.73 34.37 -2.48
N ILE A 143 17.70 34.73 -3.24
CA ILE A 143 16.92 33.80 -4.07
C ILE A 143 17.79 33.18 -5.17
N ASP A 144 18.62 33.97 -5.86
CA ASP A 144 19.55 33.46 -6.88
C ASP A 144 20.60 32.51 -6.29
N ILE A 145 21.16 32.84 -5.13
CA ILE A 145 22.05 31.94 -4.39
C ILE A 145 21.32 30.64 -4.09
N ILE A 146 20.06 30.69 -3.66
CA ILE A 146 19.30 29.47 -3.36
C ILE A 146 19.10 28.60 -4.61
N GLN A 147 18.80 29.20 -5.75
CA GLN A 147 18.58 28.50 -7.02
C GLN A 147 19.86 27.90 -7.60
N ASN A 148 20.95 28.67 -7.54
CA ASN A 148 22.16 28.41 -8.31
C ASN A 148 23.37 28.11 -7.43
N TYR A 149 23.19 27.77 -6.14
CA TYR A 149 24.29 27.58 -5.20
C TYR A 149 25.38 26.63 -5.74
N ARG A 150 24.98 25.55 -6.43
CA ARG A 150 25.93 24.60 -7.07
C ARG A 150 26.72 25.19 -8.24
N LYS A 151 26.13 26.12 -8.99
CA LYS A 151 26.79 26.84 -10.09
C LYS A 151 27.87 27.79 -9.56
N TYR A 152 27.67 28.30 -8.34
CA TYR A 152 28.58 29.19 -7.64
C TYR A 152 29.59 28.46 -6.75
N ASP A 153 29.68 27.13 -6.85
CA ASP A 153 30.54 26.29 -6.02
C ASP A 153 30.29 26.46 -4.51
N TYR A 154 29.06 26.84 -4.15
CA TYR A 154 28.63 26.97 -2.77
C TYR A 154 28.12 25.62 -2.24
N ASN A 155 28.31 25.41 -0.93
CA ASN A 155 27.81 24.23 -0.24
C ASN A 155 26.31 24.38 0.12
N GLU A 156 25.66 23.27 0.49
CA GLU A 156 24.25 23.28 0.91
C GLU A 156 24.02 24.20 2.12
N THR A 157 25.01 24.31 3.01
CA THR A 157 24.98 25.22 4.17
C THR A 157 24.84 26.68 3.76
N TYR A 158 25.48 27.12 2.66
CA TYR A 158 25.37 28.47 2.12
C TYR A 158 23.96 28.78 1.63
N ARG A 159 23.34 27.80 0.95
CA ARG A 159 21.94 27.85 0.52
C ARG A 159 21.00 27.94 1.72
N ASP A 160 21.20 27.10 2.72
CA ASP A 160 20.36 27.01 3.91
C ASP A 160 20.46 28.27 4.78
N ASN A 161 21.63 28.91 4.83
CA ASN A 161 21.81 30.22 5.46
C ASN A 161 21.05 31.34 4.72
N ALA A 162 21.09 31.34 3.38
CA ALA A 162 20.30 32.29 2.58
C ALA A 162 18.79 32.11 2.80
N PHE A 163 18.33 30.86 2.95
CA PHE A 163 16.95 30.54 3.33
C PHE A 163 16.60 31.07 4.72
N ARG A 164 17.48 30.89 5.71
CA ARG A 164 17.22 31.35 7.09
C ARG A 164 17.01 32.86 7.14
N ILE A 165 17.85 33.62 6.43
CA ILE A 165 17.75 35.09 6.37
C ILE A 165 16.49 35.53 5.62
N LEU A 166 16.11 34.84 4.53
CA LEU A 166 14.83 35.12 3.86
C LEU A 166 13.64 34.83 4.76
N ASN A 167 13.69 33.74 5.54
CA ASN A 167 12.65 33.39 6.50
C ASN A 167 12.56 34.42 7.65
N GLU A 168 13.70 34.90 8.16
CA GLU A 168 13.77 36.02 9.12
C GLU A 168 13.19 37.33 8.53
N ARG A 169 13.28 37.51 7.20
CA ARG A 169 12.67 38.64 6.47
C ARG A 169 11.20 38.39 6.10
N GLY A 170 10.59 37.32 6.60
CA GLY A 170 9.19 36.98 6.37
C GLY A 170 8.89 36.31 5.03
N ILE A 171 9.91 35.86 4.28
CA ILE A 171 9.77 35.11 3.03
C ILE A 171 9.98 33.62 3.33
N SER A 172 8.90 32.87 3.35
CA SER A 172 8.91 31.44 3.65
C SER A 172 9.33 30.58 2.45
N GLU A 173 9.80 29.36 2.73
CA GLU A 173 10.09 28.36 1.69
C GLU A 173 8.86 28.08 0.81
N GLN A 174 7.65 28.16 1.38
CA GLN A 174 6.39 27.96 0.66
C GLN A 174 6.10 29.10 -0.32
N GLU A 175 6.33 30.36 0.05
CA GLU A 175 6.16 31.51 -0.85
C GLU A 175 7.16 31.47 -2.01
N LEU A 176 8.40 31.09 -1.74
CA LEU A 176 9.42 30.92 -2.77
C LEU A 176 9.10 29.75 -3.73
N LYS A 177 8.46 28.70 -3.23
CA LYS A 177 7.92 27.61 -4.07
C LYS A 177 6.74 28.09 -4.93
N ILE A 178 5.81 28.87 -4.37
CA ILE A 178 4.66 29.44 -5.11
C ILE A 178 5.12 30.43 -6.18
N ALA A 179 6.16 31.21 -5.91
CA ALA A 179 6.77 32.13 -6.86
C ALA A 179 7.57 31.43 -7.98
N GLY A 180 7.67 30.09 -7.95
CA GLY A 180 8.39 29.30 -8.95
C GLY A 180 9.92 29.37 -8.82
N HIS A 181 10.42 29.91 -7.70
CA HIS A 181 11.84 30.13 -7.51
C HIS A 181 12.59 28.90 -7.00
N ILE A 182 11.92 27.88 -6.43
CA ILE A 182 12.59 26.80 -5.66
C ILE A 182 12.07 25.40 -6.00
N SER A 183 11.04 25.27 -6.83
CA SER A 183 10.42 23.97 -7.12
C SER A 183 11.32 23.12 -8.03
N ASN A 184 12.25 22.37 -7.44
CA ASN A 184 12.80 21.19 -8.09
C ASN A 184 11.77 20.06 -7.98
N ASP A 185 10.77 20.09 -8.86
CA ASP A 185 9.69 19.09 -8.90
C ASP A 185 10.26 17.66 -8.99
N ARG A 186 11.43 17.50 -9.61
CA ARG A 186 12.14 16.22 -9.68
C ARG A 186 12.58 15.76 -8.29
N PHE A 187 13.19 16.64 -7.50
CA PHE A 187 13.61 16.34 -6.13
C PHE A 187 12.42 16.08 -5.20
N GLU A 188 11.38 16.90 -5.23
CA GLU A 188 10.21 16.71 -4.37
C GLU A 188 9.45 15.41 -4.70
N ASN A 189 9.29 15.10 -5.98
CA ASN A 189 8.71 13.82 -6.40
C ASN A 189 9.60 12.63 -6.01
N ALA A 190 10.93 12.75 -6.10
CA ALA A 190 11.86 11.73 -5.63
C ALA A 190 11.77 11.55 -4.10
N LYS A 191 11.76 12.64 -3.34
CA LYS A 191 11.61 12.65 -1.88
C LYS A 191 10.30 11.98 -1.45
N ARG A 192 9.18 12.29 -2.10
CA ARG A 192 7.89 11.62 -1.84
C ARG A 192 7.98 10.10 -2.03
N ASN A 193 8.52 9.64 -3.17
CA ASN A 193 8.68 8.21 -3.43
C ASN A 193 9.65 7.53 -2.45
N TYR A 194 10.70 8.23 -2.00
CA TYR A 194 11.58 7.74 -0.94
C TYR A 194 10.84 7.56 0.39
N LEU A 195 10.05 8.56 0.81
CA LEU A 195 9.25 8.47 2.05
C LEU A 195 8.18 7.37 1.97
N ASP A 196 7.53 7.23 0.82
CA ASP A 196 6.57 6.14 0.60
C ASP A 196 7.27 4.77 0.64
N PHE A 197 8.48 4.65 0.08
CA PHE A 197 9.27 3.44 0.18
C PHE A 197 9.65 3.12 1.63
N THR A 198 10.16 4.08 2.39
CA THR A 198 10.61 3.84 3.78
C THR A 198 9.45 3.43 4.67
N LEU A 199 8.29 4.06 4.50
CA LEU A 199 7.08 3.71 5.24
C LEU A 199 6.58 2.31 4.87
N ASN A 200 6.34 2.04 3.59
CA ASN A 200 5.75 0.77 3.15
C ASN A 200 6.70 -0.40 3.41
N SER A 201 8.01 -0.22 3.24
CA SER A 201 8.99 -1.27 3.50
C SER A 201 9.13 -1.60 5.00
N ARG A 202 8.99 -0.60 5.88
CA ARG A 202 8.94 -0.79 7.34
C ARG A 202 7.70 -1.57 7.78
N ILE A 203 6.53 -1.24 7.24
CA ILE A 203 5.29 -1.99 7.51
C ILE A 203 5.41 -3.42 6.99
N SER A 204 5.96 -3.61 5.79
CA SER A 204 6.22 -4.93 5.24
C SER A 204 7.16 -5.74 6.15
N LEU A 205 8.22 -5.12 6.70
CA LEU A 205 9.14 -5.79 7.62
C LEU A 205 8.44 -6.20 8.93
N PHE A 206 7.53 -5.37 9.43
CA PHE A 206 6.72 -5.70 10.60
C PHE A 206 5.89 -6.98 10.40
N PHE A 207 5.21 -7.12 9.25
CA PHE A 207 4.43 -8.33 8.93
C PHE A 207 5.28 -9.52 8.45
N TYR A 208 6.54 -9.29 8.07
CA TYR A 208 7.48 -10.33 7.69
C TYR A 208 7.87 -11.23 8.89
N ILE A 209 8.00 -10.65 10.08
CA ILE A 209 8.39 -11.37 11.31
C ILE A 209 7.36 -12.45 11.70
N PRO A 210 6.06 -12.13 11.91
CA PRO A 210 5.06 -13.14 12.23
C PRO A 210 4.83 -14.16 11.11
N PHE A 211 5.05 -13.78 9.84
CA PHE A 211 5.06 -14.71 8.71
C PHE A 211 6.15 -15.79 8.88
N LEU A 212 7.40 -15.38 9.10
CA LEU A 212 8.53 -16.30 9.30
C LEU A 212 8.32 -17.20 10.52
N ILE A 213 7.95 -16.59 11.65
CA ILE A 213 7.73 -17.31 12.91
C ILE A 213 6.59 -18.32 12.74
N GLY A 214 5.48 -17.92 12.11
CA GLY A 214 4.33 -18.79 11.90
C GLY A 214 4.64 -20.00 11.01
N ILE A 215 5.42 -19.81 9.94
CA ILE A 215 5.87 -20.92 9.09
C ILE A 215 6.79 -21.86 9.84
N LEU A 216 7.81 -21.32 10.54
CA LEU A 216 8.73 -22.15 11.32
C LEU A 216 7.99 -22.91 12.43
N ALA A 217 7.09 -22.23 13.15
CA ALA A 217 6.27 -22.84 14.19
C ALA A 217 5.37 -23.94 13.63
N TYR A 218 4.77 -23.78 12.45
CA TYR A 218 3.98 -24.82 11.81
C TYR A 218 4.81 -26.10 11.60
N PHE A 219 6.00 -25.99 10.99
CA PHE A 219 6.85 -27.16 10.75
C PHE A 219 7.33 -27.82 12.04
N VAL A 220 7.77 -27.02 13.02
CA VAL A 220 8.25 -27.53 14.31
C VAL A 220 7.13 -28.22 15.08
N LEU A 221 5.95 -27.61 15.19
CA LEU A 221 4.82 -28.16 15.96
C LEU A 221 4.23 -29.40 15.29
N ASN A 222 4.12 -29.39 13.97
CA ASN A 222 3.62 -30.55 13.22
C ASN A 222 4.57 -31.75 13.34
N ASN A 223 5.88 -31.52 13.35
CA ASN A 223 6.88 -32.57 13.55
C ASN A 223 6.93 -33.11 15.00
N ASN A 224 6.41 -32.36 15.98
CA ASN A 224 6.32 -32.77 17.39
C ASN A 224 4.93 -33.32 17.77
N ASN A 225 4.14 -33.79 16.80
CA ASN A 225 2.79 -34.33 17.02
C ASN A 225 1.81 -33.35 17.70
N LEU A 226 1.97 -32.04 17.49
CA LEU A 226 1.05 -30.99 17.96
C LEU A 226 0.29 -30.34 16.78
N PRO A 227 -0.59 -31.08 16.07
CA PRO A 227 -1.22 -30.59 14.84
C PRO A 227 -2.16 -29.41 15.08
N LEU A 228 -2.84 -29.36 16.24
CA LEU A 228 -3.75 -28.26 16.57
C LEU A 228 -2.98 -26.92 16.69
N MET A 229 -1.86 -26.92 17.41
CA MET A 229 -1.03 -25.72 17.59
C MET A 229 -0.35 -25.30 16.28
N ALA A 230 0.03 -26.28 15.43
CA ALA A 230 0.55 -26.00 14.10
C ALA A 230 -0.49 -25.27 13.23
N ILE A 231 -1.76 -25.71 13.26
CA ILE A 231 -2.86 -25.04 12.55
C ILE A 231 -3.07 -23.62 13.07
N VAL A 232 -3.04 -23.40 14.38
CA VAL A 232 -3.15 -22.05 14.97
C VAL A 232 -2.03 -21.13 14.47
N ALA A 233 -0.79 -21.61 14.43
CA ALA A 233 0.34 -20.86 13.90
C ALA A 233 0.13 -20.48 12.42
N LEU A 234 -0.43 -21.41 11.63
CA LEU A 234 -0.73 -21.18 10.21
C LEU A 234 -1.85 -20.14 10.02
N VAL A 235 -2.91 -20.20 10.83
CA VAL A 235 -4.02 -19.24 10.80
C VAL A 235 -3.54 -17.80 11.07
N ILE A 236 -2.52 -17.63 11.92
CA ILE A 236 -1.90 -16.33 12.19
C ILE A 236 -0.95 -15.93 11.05
N ALA A 237 -0.22 -16.89 10.48
CA ALA A 237 0.73 -16.65 9.40
C ALA A 237 0.06 -16.17 8.10
N ILE A 238 -1.10 -16.72 7.74
CA ILE A 238 -1.83 -16.37 6.51
C ILE A 238 -2.10 -14.86 6.38
N PRO A 239 -2.82 -14.20 7.32
CA PRO A 239 -3.11 -12.77 7.20
C PRO A 239 -1.83 -11.93 7.23
N SER A 240 -0.83 -12.34 8.02
CA SER A 240 0.48 -11.69 8.03
C SER A 240 1.18 -11.78 6.66
N THR A 241 1.09 -12.92 6.00
CA THR A 241 1.65 -13.15 4.65
C THR A 241 0.99 -12.23 3.64
N ILE A 242 -0.35 -12.14 3.68
CA ILE A 242 -1.11 -11.26 2.77
C ILE A 242 -0.66 -9.81 2.96
N MET A 243 -0.58 -9.35 4.21
CA MET A 243 -0.16 -7.98 4.53
C MET A 243 1.30 -7.71 4.14
N PHE A 244 2.20 -8.65 4.43
CA PHE A 244 3.60 -8.59 3.99
C PHE A 244 3.69 -8.37 2.48
N LEU A 245 2.99 -9.19 1.67
CA LEU A 245 3.02 -9.11 0.20
C LEU A 245 2.42 -7.80 -0.33
N VAL A 246 1.33 -7.30 0.25
CA VAL A 246 0.70 -6.03 -0.15
C VAL A 246 1.67 -4.86 0.06
N PHE A 247 2.27 -4.74 1.25
CA PHE A 247 3.19 -3.64 1.55
C PHE A 247 4.54 -3.80 0.84
N LEU A 248 4.98 -5.03 0.59
CA LEU A 248 6.17 -5.34 -0.22
C LEU A 248 5.99 -4.82 -1.66
N SER A 249 4.83 -5.09 -2.26
CA SER A 249 4.48 -4.61 -3.60
C SER A 249 4.43 -3.08 -3.66
N LYS A 250 3.82 -2.42 -2.66
CA LYS A 250 3.81 -0.95 -2.57
C LYS A 250 5.22 -0.37 -2.44
N ALA A 251 6.05 -0.91 -1.56
CA ALA A 251 7.45 -0.48 -1.41
C ALA A 251 8.21 -0.62 -2.73
N TYR A 252 8.07 -1.75 -3.40
CA TYR A 252 8.69 -1.98 -4.69
C TYR A 252 8.24 -0.95 -5.75
N MET A 253 6.94 -0.65 -5.83
CA MET A 253 6.42 0.35 -6.74
C MET A 253 7.02 1.75 -6.49
N SER A 254 7.08 2.17 -5.22
CA SER A 254 7.74 3.43 -4.82
C SER A 254 9.23 3.46 -5.19
N GLN A 255 9.95 2.35 -5.00
CA GLN A 255 11.36 2.24 -5.39
C GLN A 255 11.55 2.37 -6.92
N THR A 256 10.72 1.69 -7.72
CA THR A 256 10.81 1.80 -9.18
C THR A 256 10.51 3.22 -9.67
N ASN A 257 9.50 3.88 -9.09
CA ASN A 257 9.15 5.25 -9.44
C ASN A 257 10.24 6.24 -9.04
N PHE A 258 10.88 6.05 -7.89
CA PHE A 258 12.06 6.80 -7.49
C PHE A 258 13.20 6.69 -8.52
N TYR A 259 13.57 5.47 -8.94
CA TYR A 259 14.67 5.28 -9.89
C TYR A 259 14.35 5.77 -11.30
N LYS A 260 13.07 5.76 -11.72
CA LYS A 260 12.62 6.42 -12.95
C LYS A 260 12.91 7.93 -12.90
N ILE A 261 12.60 8.58 -11.78
CA ILE A 261 12.88 10.01 -11.57
C ILE A 261 14.38 10.27 -11.49
N ALA A 262 15.14 9.37 -10.89
CA ALA A 262 16.60 9.44 -10.82
C ALA A 262 17.31 9.15 -12.16
N GLU A 263 16.58 8.82 -13.23
CA GLU A 263 17.11 8.40 -14.55
C GLU A 263 18.11 7.23 -14.47
N LYS A 264 18.03 6.40 -13.43
CA LYS A 264 18.89 5.23 -13.26
C LYS A 264 18.15 3.97 -13.70
N LYS A 265 18.85 3.10 -14.44
CA LYS A 265 18.33 1.77 -14.78
C LYS A 265 18.19 0.94 -13.50
N TYR A 266 16.96 0.64 -13.12
CA TYR A 266 16.65 -0.34 -12.09
C TYR A 266 16.27 -1.66 -12.74
N SER A 267 17.15 -2.67 -12.62
CA SER A 267 16.89 -4.02 -13.11
C SER A 267 16.34 -4.89 -11.97
N PHE A 268 15.06 -5.21 -12.03
CA PHE A 268 14.46 -6.18 -11.12
C PHE A 268 14.46 -7.56 -11.73
N ASN A 269 15.12 -8.51 -11.08
CA ASN A 269 15.01 -9.91 -11.41
C ASN A 269 14.10 -10.59 -10.39
N ILE A 270 12.92 -11.00 -10.86
CA ILE A 270 11.88 -11.58 -10.01
C ILE A 270 12.31 -12.92 -9.39
N ILE A 271 13.13 -13.70 -10.09
CA ILE A 271 13.60 -15.01 -9.60
C ILE A 271 14.57 -14.82 -8.44
N ILE A 272 15.54 -13.91 -8.61
CA ILE A 272 16.50 -13.56 -7.57
C ILE A 272 15.76 -13.00 -6.34
N PHE A 273 14.74 -12.17 -6.57
CA PHE A 273 13.94 -11.62 -5.50
C PHE A 273 13.15 -12.68 -4.72
N ILE A 274 12.56 -13.67 -5.38
CA ILE A 274 11.82 -14.73 -4.69
C ILE A 274 12.77 -15.64 -3.89
N VAL A 275 13.86 -16.08 -4.51
CA VAL A 275 14.78 -17.07 -3.92
C VAL A 275 15.61 -16.47 -2.78
N VAL A 276 16.16 -15.27 -3.00
CA VAL A 276 17.10 -14.64 -2.07
C VAL A 276 16.43 -13.48 -1.34
N GLY A 277 15.61 -12.71 -2.05
CA GLY A 277 15.04 -11.49 -1.51
C GLY A 277 13.99 -11.70 -0.43
N ILE A 278 13.10 -12.70 -0.56
CA ILE A 278 12.10 -12.97 0.48
C ILE A 278 12.76 -13.44 1.78
N PRO A 279 13.64 -14.47 1.79
CA PRO A 279 14.28 -14.93 3.03
C PRO A 279 15.17 -13.87 3.70
N LEU A 280 15.79 -13.00 2.89
CA LEU A 280 16.69 -11.95 3.35
C LEU A 280 16.05 -10.55 3.24
N TYR A 281 14.72 -10.46 3.35
CA TYR A 281 14.01 -9.20 3.16
C TYR A 281 14.48 -8.10 4.12
N PHE A 282 14.85 -8.44 5.35
CA PHE A 282 15.39 -7.48 6.32
C PHE A 282 16.67 -6.80 5.82
N LEU A 283 17.56 -7.52 5.13
CA LEU A 283 18.78 -6.96 4.54
C LEU A 283 18.43 -6.05 3.36
N LEU A 284 17.49 -6.48 2.51
CA LEU A 284 17.03 -5.69 1.38
C LEU A 284 16.42 -4.35 1.83
N HIS A 285 15.63 -4.34 2.89
CA HIS A 285 15.07 -3.11 3.46
C HIS A 285 16.18 -2.12 3.84
N VAL A 286 17.18 -2.56 4.62
CA VAL A 286 18.27 -1.71 5.08
C VAL A 286 19.12 -1.21 3.91
N PHE A 287 19.52 -2.11 3.01
CA PHE A 287 20.33 -1.79 1.85
C PHE A 287 19.65 -0.78 0.91
N ASN A 288 18.40 -1.06 0.52
CA ASN A 288 17.64 -0.20 -0.39
C ASN A 288 17.33 1.16 0.25
N LYS A 289 17.02 1.20 1.55
CA LYS A 289 16.81 2.46 2.28
C LYS A 289 18.07 3.33 2.25
N LYS A 290 19.23 2.76 2.57
CA LYS A 290 20.51 3.48 2.56
C LYS A 290 20.85 3.99 1.16
N LYS A 291 20.77 3.11 0.17
CA LYS A 291 21.05 3.43 -1.24
C LYS A 291 20.14 4.55 -1.75
N MET A 292 18.83 4.45 -1.56
CA MET A 292 17.90 5.51 -2.01
C MET A 292 18.14 6.84 -1.28
N LYS A 293 18.54 6.84 -0.01
CA LYS A 293 18.89 8.06 0.73
C LYS A 293 20.13 8.73 0.13
N GLU A 294 21.16 7.96 -0.21
CA GLU A 294 22.37 8.48 -0.87
C GLU A 294 22.04 9.07 -2.25
N GLU A 295 21.22 8.37 -3.03
CA GLU A 295 20.78 8.82 -4.35
C GLU A 295 19.90 10.08 -4.28
N LEU A 296 19.07 10.22 -3.25
CA LEU A 296 18.25 11.40 -3.04
C LEU A 296 19.11 12.66 -2.82
N LYS A 297 20.27 12.53 -2.16
CA LYS A 297 21.23 13.66 -2.00
C LYS A 297 21.83 14.13 -3.33
N VAL A 298 21.94 13.23 -4.31
CA VAL A 298 22.45 13.56 -5.65
C VAL A 298 21.39 14.30 -6.48
N ILE A 299 20.11 14.03 -6.24
CA ILE A 299 18.97 14.65 -6.94
C ILE A 299 18.61 16.03 -6.35
N GLN A 300 18.83 16.22 -5.04
CA GLN A 300 18.86 17.54 -4.41
C GLN A 300 19.85 18.43 -5.16
#